data_AF-A0A5P2HD62-F1
#
_entry.id   AF-A0A5P2HD62-F1
#
_cell.length_a   1.000
_cell.length_b   1.000
_cell.length_c   1.000
_cell.angle_alpha   90.00
_cell.angle_beta   90.00
_cell.angle_gamma   90.00
#
_symmetry.space_group_name_H-M   'P 1'
#
loop_
_entity.id
_entity.type
_entity.pdbx_description
1 polymer ?
#
loop_
_entity_poly.entity_id
_entity_poly.type
_entity_poly.pdbx_seq_one_letter_code
_entity_poly.pdbx_strand_id
1 'polypeptide(L)'
;MRGPDLRQTRVLLHALCSMRLELYAGHPAWCDGTLASRRADLMALWEDRPREIFTQPDVESGIEARLDAAFVHAQAGSAREAAGEFKRAYLLLCCVLTHARDQARRTRTAPAAPTGTPALA
;
A
#
# COMPACT_ATOMS: atom_id res chain seq x y z
N MET A 1 -7.13 4.37 -13.62
CA MET A 1 -6.27 3.27 -13.13
C MET A 1 -6.05 2.31 -14.26
N ARG A 2 -4.79 2.11 -14.67
CA ARG A 2 -4.45 1.14 -15.70
C ARG A 2 -4.41 -0.26 -15.07
N GLY A 3 -4.55 -1.30 -15.87
CA GLY A 3 -4.50 -2.70 -15.41
C GLY A 3 -3.21 -3.09 -14.63
N PRO A 4 -2.03 -2.57 -15.00
CA PRO A 4 -0.77 -2.84 -14.28
C PRO A 4 -0.73 -2.32 -12.84
N ASP A 5 -1.15 -1.08 -12.59
CA ASP A 5 -1.11 -0.41 -11.28
C ASP A 5 -1.92 -1.20 -10.22
N LEU A 6 -3.07 -1.75 -10.65
CA LEU A 6 -3.93 -2.57 -9.81
C LEU A 6 -3.33 -3.94 -9.50
N ARG A 7 -2.55 -4.51 -10.42
CA ARG A 7 -1.88 -5.79 -10.19
C ARG A 7 -0.81 -5.64 -9.13
N GLN A 8 0.03 -4.61 -9.24
CA GLN A 8 1.11 -4.38 -8.31
C GLN A 8 0.61 -4.06 -6.90
N THR A 9 -0.41 -3.20 -6.78
CA THR A 9 -0.98 -2.89 -5.46
C THR A 9 -1.61 -4.12 -4.81
N ARG A 10 -2.17 -5.05 -5.60
CA ARG A 10 -2.64 -6.35 -5.09
C ARG A 10 -1.50 -7.25 -4.61
N VAL A 11 -0.36 -7.24 -5.29
CA VAL A 11 0.84 -7.97 -4.85
C VAL A 11 1.30 -7.43 -3.50
N LEU A 12 1.34 -6.10 -3.33
CA LEU A 12 1.69 -5.48 -2.06
C LEU A 12 0.70 -5.85 -0.93
N LEU A 13 -0.62 -5.78 -1.19
CA LEU A 13 -1.64 -6.22 -0.24
C LEU A 13 -1.47 -7.70 0.15
N HIS A 14 -1.16 -8.56 -0.82
CA HIS A 14 -0.94 -9.98 -0.58
C HIS A 14 0.30 -10.20 0.29
N ALA A 15 1.43 -9.53 -0.03
CA ALA A 15 2.65 -9.63 0.74
C ALA A 15 2.44 -9.24 2.22
N LEU A 16 1.75 -8.12 2.47
CA LEU A 16 1.41 -7.66 3.83
C LEU A 16 0.54 -8.69 4.59
N CYS A 17 -0.47 -9.25 3.92
CA CYS A 17 -1.31 -10.28 4.51
C CYS A 17 -0.52 -11.55 4.82
N SER A 18 0.31 -12.02 3.89
CA SER A 18 1.10 -13.25 4.06
C SER A 18 2.09 -13.10 5.21
N MET A 19 2.86 -12.01 5.27
CA MET A 19 3.78 -11.75 6.39
C MET A 19 3.06 -11.69 7.74
N ARG A 20 1.90 -11.03 7.79
CA ARG A 20 1.08 -11.00 8.99
C ARG A 20 0.64 -12.40 9.41
N LEU A 21 0.15 -13.22 8.48
CA LEU A 21 -0.33 -14.58 8.79
C LEU A 21 0.79 -15.48 9.28
N GLU A 22 1.97 -15.39 8.68
CA GLU A 22 3.14 -16.16 9.09
C GLU A 22 3.60 -15.82 10.52
N LEU A 23 3.58 -14.55 10.89
CA LEU A 23 3.86 -14.12 12.27
C LEU A 23 2.81 -14.63 13.27
N TYR A 24 1.56 -14.78 12.85
CA TYR A 24 0.49 -15.36 13.69
C TYR A 24 0.51 -16.88 13.74
N ALA A 25 1.01 -17.54 12.70
CA ALA A 25 0.99 -19.00 12.56
C ALA A 25 1.93 -19.72 13.54
N GLY A 26 2.52 -19.02 14.51
CA GLY A 26 3.40 -19.60 15.52
C GLY A 26 4.64 -20.25 14.91
N HIS A 27 5.01 -19.86 13.69
CA HIS A 27 6.26 -20.32 13.09
C HIS A 27 7.42 -19.85 13.97
N PRO A 28 8.53 -20.60 14.02
CA PRO A 28 9.73 -20.13 14.70
C PRO A 28 10.05 -18.73 14.21
N ALA A 29 10.47 -17.86 15.14
CA ALA A 29 10.87 -16.49 14.81
C ALA A 29 11.77 -16.51 13.57
N TRP A 30 11.46 -15.67 12.59
CA TRP A 30 12.24 -15.60 11.36
C TRP A 30 13.71 -15.41 11.73
N CYS A 31 14.59 -16.28 11.24
CA CYS A 31 16.01 -16.06 11.42
C CYS A 31 16.43 -14.79 10.68
N ASP A 32 17.56 -14.20 11.09
CA ASP A 32 18.02 -12.91 10.56
C ASP A 32 18.09 -12.88 9.03
N GLY A 33 18.52 -13.97 8.40
CA GLY A 33 18.57 -14.10 6.94
C GLY A 33 17.19 -14.06 6.29
N THR A 34 16.19 -14.75 6.86
CA THR A 34 14.80 -14.72 6.38
C THR A 34 14.18 -13.34 6.59
N LEU A 35 14.44 -12.69 7.72
CA LEU A 35 13.96 -11.35 8.01
C LEU A 35 14.53 -10.33 7.01
N ALA A 36 15.84 -10.37 6.75
CA ALA A 36 16.52 -9.48 5.82
C ALA A 36 16.00 -9.66 4.38
N SER A 37 15.84 -10.90 3.91
CA SER A 37 15.27 -11.19 2.59
C SER A 37 13.85 -10.62 2.47
N ARG A 38 12.98 -10.90 3.45
CA ARG A 38 11.59 -10.41 3.46
C ARG A 38 11.52 -8.89 3.46
N ARG A 39 12.41 -8.23 4.19
CA ARG A 39 12.50 -6.76 4.19
C ARG A 39 12.90 -6.26 2.82
N ALA A 40 13.92 -6.83 2.21
CA ALA A 40 14.36 -6.43 0.87
C ALA A 40 13.24 -6.61 -0.16
N ASP A 41 12.58 -7.77 -0.17
CA ASP A 41 11.50 -8.08 -1.12
C ASP A 41 10.30 -7.15 -0.94
N LEU A 42 9.85 -6.92 0.30
CA LEU A 42 8.73 -6.02 0.56
C LEU A 42 9.07 -4.56 0.23
N MET A 43 10.25 -4.09 0.62
CA MET A 43 10.65 -2.71 0.35
C MET A 43 10.88 -2.48 -1.15
N ALA A 44 11.34 -3.48 -1.91
CA ALA A 44 11.39 -3.40 -3.36
C ALA A 44 9.99 -3.25 -3.98
N LEU A 45 9.00 -4.03 -3.49
CA LEU A 45 7.60 -3.89 -3.91
C LEU A 45 7.01 -2.53 -3.52
N TRP A 46 7.39 -2.00 -2.36
CA TRP A 46 7.00 -0.66 -1.92
C TRP A 46 7.60 0.41 -2.81
N GLU A 47 8.89 0.36 -3.14
CA GLU A 47 9.55 1.36 -3.96
C GLU A 47 9.03 1.40 -5.41
N ASP A 48 8.65 0.25 -5.95
CA ASP A 48 8.10 0.15 -7.30
C ASP A 48 6.63 0.63 -7.37
N ARG A 49 5.98 0.93 -6.23
CA ARG A 49 4.54 1.26 -6.14
C ARG A 49 4.09 2.32 -7.16
N PRO A 50 2.84 2.25 -7.65
CA PRO A 50 2.30 3.28 -8.53
C PRO A 50 2.05 4.57 -7.74
N ARG A 51 2.97 5.54 -7.79
CA ARG A 51 2.89 6.76 -6.97
C ARG A 51 1.65 7.61 -7.27
N GLU A 52 1.05 7.46 -8.44
CA GLU A 52 -0.10 8.27 -8.87
C GLU A 52 -1.38 8.00 -8.06
N ILE A 53 -1.48 6.85 -7.38
CA ILE A 53 -2.62 6.56 -6.50
C ILE A 53 -2.45 7.16 -5.09
N PHE A 54 -1.22 7.52 -4.71
CA PHE A 54 -0.88 8.12 -3.42
C PHE A 54 -1.02 9.64 -3.51
N THR A 55 -2.26 10.12 -3.43
CA THR A 55 -2.57 11.56 -3.51
C THR A 55 -2.38 12.31 -2.19
N GLN A 56 -2.13 11.60 -1.10
CA GLN A 56 -1.91 12.16 0.24
C GLN A 56 -0.51 11.75 0.74
N PRO A 57 0.47 12.67 0.78
CA PRO A 57 1.85 12.33 1.13
C PRO A 57 1.97 11.75 2.55
N ASP A 58 1.16 12.24 3.50
CA ASP A 58 1.18 11.76 4.89
C ASP A 58 0.76 10.28 5.00
N VAL A 59 -0.12 9.81 4.10
CA VAL A 59 -0.56 8.41 4.07
C VAL A 59 0.55 7.52 3.51
N GLU A 60 1.26 8.00 2.48
CA GLU A 60 2.38 7.28 1.89
C GLU A 60 3.53 7.13 2.89
N SER A 61 3.99 8.22 3.50
CA SER A 61 4.99 8.17 4.57
C SER A 61 4.50 7.38 5.78
N GLY A 62 3.20 7.45 6.06
CA GLY A 62 2.55 6.68 7.12
C GLY A 62 2.58 5.17 6.85
N ILE A 63 2.47 4.71 5.61
CA ILE A 63 2.62 3.29 5.27
C ILE A 63 4.07 2.87 5.44
N GLU A 64 5.02 3.62 4.88
CA GLU A 64 6.44 3.31 4.94
C GLU A 64 6.94 3.17 6.39
N ALA A 65 6.61 4.13 7.26
CA ALA A 65 6.96 4.08 8.67
C ALA A 65 6.40 2.84 9.39
N ARG A 66 5.23 2.34 8.96
CA ARG A 66 4.61 1.13 9.51
C ARG A 66 5.31 -0.13 9.01
N LEU A 67 5.77 -0.16 7.76
CA LEU A 67 6.58 -1.27 7.25
C LEU A 67 7.90 -1.37 8.02
N ASP A 68 8.59 -0.25 8.22
CA ASP A 68 9.83 -0.21 9.00
C ASP A 68 9.61 -0.66 10.44
N ALA A 69 8.57 -0.14 11.11
CA ALA A 69 8.22 -0.55 12.47
C ALA A 69 7.91 -2.05 12.56
N ALA A 70 7.24 -2.62 11.55
CA ALA A 70 6.94 -4.05 11.52
C ALA A 70 8.22 -4.90 11.53
N PHE A 71 9.22 -4.54 10.73
CA PHE A 71 10.50 -5.25 10.70
C PHE A 71 11.33 -5.04 11.97
N VAL A 72 11.29 -3.85 12.57
CA VAL A 72 11.93 -3.59 13.87
C VAL A 72 11.32 -4.49 14.97
N HIS A 73 10.00 -4.59 15.03
CA HIS A 73 9.33 -5.48 15.99
C HIS A 73 9.62 -6.95 15.71
N ALA A 74 9.64 -7.37 14.45
CA ALA A 74 9.96 -8.75 14.08
C ALA A 74 11.40 -9.12 14.48
N GLN A 75 12.36 -8.21 14.28
CA GLN A 75 13.74 -8.38 14.73
C GLN A 75 13.86 -8.48 16.25
N ALA A 76 13.05 -7.72 16.99
CA ALA A 76 13.00 -7.77 18.45
C ALA A 76 12.23 -9.00 18.99
N GLY A 77 11.77 -9.92 18.13
CA GLY A 77 10.96 -11.08 18.54
C GLY A 77 9.52 -10.74 18.95
N SER A 78 9.08 -9.51 18.72
CA SER A 78 7.73 -9.01 19.04
C SER A 78 6.76 -9.29 17.88
N ALA A 79 6.45 -10.57 17.66
CA ALA A 79 5.67 -11.02 16.50
C ALA A 79 4.26 -10.41 16.43
N ARG A 80 3.61 -10.18 17.59
CA ARG A 80 2.27 -9.61 17.66
C ARG A 80 2.27 -8.13 17.24
N GLU A 81 3.25 -7.39 17.71
CA GLU A 81 3.48 -5.98 17.39
C GLU A 81 3.80 -5.83 15.90
N ALA A 82 4.71 -6.65 15.37
CA ALA A 82 5.04 -6.71 13.95
C ALA A 82 3.80 -7.00 13.08
N ALA A 83 3.01 -8.01 13.45
CA ALA A 83 1.77 -8.35 12.75
C ALA A 83 0.73 -7.22 12.84
N GLY A 84 0.73 -6.47 13.94
CA GLY A 84 -0.09 -5.27 14.11
C GLY A 84 0.31 -4.14 13.16
N GLU A 85 1.60 -3.89 12.98
CA GLU A 85 2.11 -2.89 12.04
C GLU A 85 1.81 -3.27 10.58
N PHE A 86 2.02 -4.54 10.18
CA PHE A 86 1.62 -5.01 8.84
C PHE A 86 0.11 -4.86 8.60
N LYS A 87 -0.73 -5.11 9.62
CA LYS A 87 -2.18 -4.88 9.53
C LYS A 87 -2.51 -3.39 9.32
N ARG A 88 -1.82 -2.49 10.02
CA ARG A 88 -2.04 -1.03 9.88
C ARG A 88 -1.64 -0.56 8.49
N ALA A 89 -0.48 -0.98 7.98
CA ALA A 89 -0.05 -0.70 6.62
C ALA A 89 -1.05 -1.21 5.58
N TYR A 90 -1.55 -2.44 5.76
CA TYR A 90 -2.58 -3.02 4.89
C TYR A 90 -3.85 -2.17 4.83
N LEU A 91 -4.36 -1.74 5.99
CA LEU A 91 -5.58 -0.93 6.06
C LEU A 91 -5.40 0.44 5.40
N LEU A 92 -4.24 1.09 5.61
CA LEU A 92 -3.92 2.35 4.93
C LEU A 92 -3.87 2.17 3.41
N LEU A 93 -3.27 1.09 2.92
CA LEU A 93 -3.24 0.80 1.49
C LEU A 93 -4.65 0.54 0.91
N CYS A 94 -5.54 -0.12 1.66
CA CYS A 94 -6.94 -0.25 1.29
C CYS A 94 -7.66 1.10 1.19
N CYS A 95 -7.36 2.04 2.10
CA CYS A 95 -7.87 3.40 2.05
C CYS A 95 -7.39 4.14 0.79
N VAL A 96 -6.09 4.05 0.47
CA VAL A 96 -5.51 4.64 -0.76
C VAL A 96 -6.22 4.12 -2.00
N LEU A 97 -6.40 2.80 -2.12
CA LEU A 97 -7.11 2.19 -3.25
C LEU A 97 -8.56 2.64 -3.37
N THR A 98 -9.27 2.73 -2.24
CA THR A 98 -10.67 3.19 -2.21
C THR A 98 -10.76 4.63 -2.68
N HIS A 99 -9.87 5.50 -2.16
CA HIS A 99 -9.80 6.90 -2.54
C HIS A 99 -9.47 7.08 -4.03
N ALA A 100 -8.47 6.37 -4.55
CA ALA A 100 -8.10 6.40 -5.97
C ALA A 100 -9.25 5.93 -6.87
N ARG A 101 -10.00 4.90 -6.45
CA ARG A 101 -11.20 4.43 -7.16
C ARG A 101 -12.30 5.49 -7.17
N ASP A 102 -12.53 6.17 -6.06
CA ASP A 102 -13.58 7.19 -5.95
C ASP A 102 -13.23 8.44 -6.76
N GLN A 103 -11.96 8.87 -6.77
CA GLN A 103 -11.47 9.93 -7.65
C GLN A 103 -11.65 9.56 -9.13
N ALA A 104 -11.28 8.34 -9.53
CA ALA A 104 -11.44 7.86 -10.91
C ALA A 104 -12.91 7.76 -11.34
N ARG A 105 -13.85 7.56 -10.41
CA ARG A 105 -15.29 7.62 -10.68
C ARG A 105 -15.74 9.06 -10.91
N ARG A 106 -15.36 9.99 -10.02
CA ARG A 106 -15.74 11.41 -10.12
C ARG A 106 -15.26 12.05 -11.43
N THR A 107 -14.03 11.76 -11.86
CA THR A 107 -13.50 12.28 -13.15
C THR A 107 -14.26 11.74 -14.36
N ARG A 108 -14.84 10.53 -14.26
CA ARG A 108 -15.66 9.95 -15.34
C ARG A 108 -17.09 10.50 -15.37
N THR A 109 -17.61 10.95 -14.24
CA THR A 109 -18.98 11.51 -14.13
C THR A 109 -19.02 13.03 -14.27
N ALA A 110 -17.86 13.70 -14.30
CA ALA A 110 -17.80 15.14 -14.55
C ALA A 110 -18.37 15.45 -15.95
N PRO A 111 -19.46 16.23 -16.06
CA PRO A 111 -19.99 16.62 -17.37
C PRO A 111 -18.92 17.42 -18.11
N ALA A 112 -18.66 17.05 -19.37
CA ALA A 112 -17.88 17.89 -20.27
C ALA A 112 -18.53 19.28 -20.26
N ALA A 113 -17.80 20.28 -19.78
CA ALA A 113 -18.29 21.66 -19.80
C ALA A 113 -18.74 21.99 -21.24
N PRO A 114 -19.94 22.56 -21.46
CA PRO A 114 -20.29 23.02 -22.79
C PRO A 114 -19.29 24.11 -23.15
N THR A 115 -18.43 23.82 -24.13
CA THR A 115 -17.66 24.82 -24.87
C THR A 115 -18.68 25.73 -25.56
N GLY A 116 -19.11 26.76 -24.84
CA GLY A 116 -19.88 27.86 -25.39
C GLY A 116 -18.97 28.62 -26.34
N THR A 117 -19.15 28.40 -27.63
CA THR A 117 -18.62 29.27 -28.68
C THR A 117 -19.35 30.60 -28.57
N PRO A 118 -18.68 31.75 -28.29
CA PRO A 118 -19.33 33.03 -28.50
C PRO A 118 -19.36 33.27 -30.01
N ALA A 119 -20.52 33.09 -30.62
CA ALA A 119 -20.80 33.68 -31.93
C ALA A 119 -20.95 35.19 -31.69
N LEU A 120 -19.99 35.98 -32.19
CA LEU A 120 -20.17 37.41 -32.35
C LEU A 120 -20.43 37.70 -33.83
N ALA A 121 -21.56 38.38 -34.02
CA ALA A 121 -22.09 38.94 -35.26
C ALA A 121 -21.29 40.17 -35.73
#